data_AF-A0A7X7JSP0-F1
#
_entry.id   AF-A0A7X7JSP0-F1
#
_cell.length_a   1.000
_cell.length_b   1.000
_cell.length_c   1.000
_cell.angle_alpha   90.00
_cell.angle_beta   90.00
_cell.angle_gamma   90.00
#
_symmetry.space_group_name_H-M   'P 1'
#
loop_
_entity.id
_entity.type
_entity.pdbx_description
1 polymer ?
#
loop_
_entity_poly.entity_id
_entity_poly.type
_entity_poly.pdbx_seq_one_letter_code
_entity_poly.pdbx_strand_id
1 'polypeptide(L)'
;MGWLEAIVLGIVQGLTEFLPISSSAHVSIVGQLFFDGRDPGAAFTAVTQLGTETAVLVFFWNDITRIIKRWCLALAGKVPK
;
A
#
# COMPACT_ATOMS: atom_id res chain seq x y z
N MET A 1 9.95 17.68 2.09
CA MET A 1 8.75 17.57 1.23
C MET A 1 7.72 18.58 1.68
N GLY A 2 7.12 19.27 0.72
CA GLY A 2 5.96 20.12 1.00
C GLY A 2 4.68 19.30 1.22
N TRP A 3 3.67 19.88 1.86
CA TRP A 3 2.37 19.21 2.03
C TRP A 3 1.71 18.87 0.68
N LEU A 4 1.80 19.79 -0.30
CA LEU A 4 1.27 19.58 -1.64
C LEU A 4 1.96 18.41 -2.35
N GLU A 5 3.29 18.35 -2.26
CA GLU A 5 4.10 17.26 -2.79
C GLU A 5 3.73 15.91 -2.18
N ALA A 6 3.60 15.85 -0.85
CA ALA A 6 3.20 14.63 -0.15
C ALA A 6 1.81 14.13 -0.58
N ILE A 7 0.85 15.04 -0.78
CA ILE A 7 -0.51 14.71 -1.25
C ILE A 7 -0.46 14.18 -2.68
N VAL A 8 0.24 14.87 -3.59
CA VAL A 8 0.34 14.46 -5.00
C VAL A 8 1.02 13.10 -5.13
N LEU A 9 2.18 12.93 -4.51
CA LEU A 9 2.92 11.66 -4.55
C LEU A 9 2.15 10.52 -3.86
N GLY A 10 1.43 10.82 -2.78
CA GLY A 10 0.56 9.85 -2.11
C GLY A 10 -0.61 9.39 -2.98
N ILE A 11 -1.23 10.29 -3.75
CA ILE A 11 -2.26 9.93 -4.73
C ILE A 11 -1.66 9.06 -5.84
N VAL A 12 -0.49 9.43 -6.38
CA VAL A 12 0.19 8.64 -7.42
C VAL A 12 0.51 7.24 -6.90
N GLN A 13 1.09 7.11 -5.70
CA GLN A 13 1.36 5.82 -5.07
C GLN A 13 0.07 5.00 -4.90
N GLY A 14 -0.98 5.59 -4.31
CA GLY A 14 -2.24 4.88 -4.05
C GLY A 14 -2.96 4.41 -5.32
N LEU A 15 -2.88 5.19 -6.41
CA LEU A 15 -3.45 4.80 -7.69
C LEU A 15 -2.61 3.73 -8.40
N THR A 16 -1.28 3.81 -8.31
CA THR A 16 -0.38 2.95 -9.09
C THR A 16 0.01 1.66 -8.39
N GLU A 17 -0.08 1.57 -7.06
CA GLU A 17 0.31 0.37 -6.30
C GLU A 17 -0.54 -0.85 -6.64
N PHE A 18 -1.83 -0.66 -6.92
CA PHE A 18 -2.73 -1.76 -7.24
C PHE A 18 -2.71 -2.15 -8.72
N LEU A 19 -2.03 -1.35 -9.56
CA LEU A 19 -1.85 -1.65 -10.98
C LEU A 19 -0.45 -2.26 -11.18
N PRO A 20 -0.31 -3.29 -12.05
CA PRO A 20 0.98 -3.91 -12.32
C PRO A 20 1.82 -3.05 -13.28
N ILE A 21 2.10 -1.80 -12.88
CA ILE A 21 2.77 -0.77 -13.69
C ILE A 21 3.98 -0.14 -12.99
N SER A 22 4.43 -0.71 -11.87
CA SER A 22 5.54 -0.20 -11.04
C SER A 22 5.26 1.19 -10.42
N SER A 23 4.71 1.18 -9.21
CA SER A 23 4.40 2.39 -8.44
C SER A 23 5.63 3.22 -8.09
N SER A 24 6.74 2.57 -7.74
CA SER A 24 8.01 3.24 -7.41
C SER A 24 8.58 4.06 -8.57
N ALA A 25 8.43 3.58 -9.81
CA ALA A 25 8.82 4.31 -11.01
C ALA A 25 7.96 5.57 -11.19
N HIS A 26 6.64 5.47 -11.02
CA HIS A 26 5.73 6.60 -11.17
C HIS A 26 5.98 7.68 -10.11
N VAL A 27 6.15 7.28 -8.85
CA VAL A 27 6.44 8.22 -7.75
C VAL A 27 7.80 8.91 -7.95
N SER A 28 8.81 8.18 -8.42
CA SER A 28 10.13 8.76 -8.73
C SER A 28 10.07 9.75 -9.90
N ILE A 29 9.39 9.40 -11.00
CA ILE A 29 9.23 10.26 -12.17
C ILE A 29 8.46 11.53 -11.81
N VAL A 30 7.36 11.42 -11.08
CA VAL A 30 6.57 12.59 -10.66
C VAL A 30 7.36 13.46 -9.68
N GLY A 31 8.10 12.85 -8.74
CA GLY A 31 9.03 13.54 -7.84
C GLY A 31 10.06 14.38 -8.61
N GLN A 32 10.72 13.77 -9.58
CA GLN A 32 11.77 14.42 -10.36
C GLN A 32 11.25 15.55 -11.26
N LEU A 33 10.09 15.36 -11.89
CA LEU A 33 9.53 16.33 -12.85
C LEU A 33 8.87 17.53 -12.19
N PHE A 34 8.21 17.34 -11.04
CA PHE A 34 7.38 18.38 -10.42
C PHE A 34 7.97 19.00 -9.15
N PHE A 35 8.99 18.38 -8.53
CA PHE A 35 9.50 18.79 -7.21
C PHE A 35 11.04 18.90 -7.15
N ASP A 36 11.64 19.50 -8.19
CA ASP A 36 13.08 19.86 -8.26
C ASP A 36 14.06 18.69 -8.15
N GLY A 37 13.71 17.50 -8.66
CA GLY A 37 14.65 16.36 -8.66
C GLY A 37 14.94 15.78 -7.28
N ARG A 38 14.18 16.15 -6.24
CA ARG A 38 14.34 15.59 -4.91
C ARG A 38 13.68 14.22 -4.86
N ASP A 39 14.48 13.22 -4.50
CA ASP A 39 13.95 11.89 -4.24
C ASP A 39 12.90 11.98 -3.11
N PRO A 40 11.70 11.38 -3.28
CA PRO A 40 10.64 11.28 -2.26
C PRO A 40 11.16 10.92 -0.87
N GLY A 41 12.29 10.21 -0.83
CA GLY A 41 13.00 9.80 0.35
C GLY A 41 12.49 8.44 0.83
N ALA A 42 13.42 7.58 1.27
CA ALA A 42 13.09 6.21 1.69
C ALA A 42 11.98 6.15 2.76
N ALA A 43 11.93 7.14 3.65
CA ALA A 43 10.89 7.25 4.67
C ALA A 43 9.49 7.49 4.08
N PHE A 44 9.36 8.33 3.04
CA PHE A 44 8.07 8.57 2.39
C PHE A 44 7.59 7.32 1.64
N THR A 45 8.49 6.67 0.90
CA THR A 45 8.17 5.42 0.19
C THR A 45 7.73 4.33 1.17
N ALA A 46 8.42 4.17 2.29
CA ALA A 46 8.05 3.18 3.31
C ALA A 46 6.67 3.49 3.92
N VAL A 47 6.41 4.74 4.32
CA VAL A 47 5.14 5.14 4.92
C VAL A 47 3.97 4.98 3.94
N THR A 48 4.17 5.36 2.68
CA THR A 48 3.11 5.25 1.67
C THR A 48 2.84 3.81 1.26
N GLN A 49 3.86 2.93 1.20
CA GLN A 49 3.66 1.48 1.05
C GLN A 49 2.86 0.88 2.21
N LEU A 50 3.21 1.23 3.46
CA LEU A 50 2.43 0.81 4.62
C LEU A 50 0.98 1.31 4.54
N GLY A 51 0.77 2.51 4.02
CA GLY A 51 -0.57 3.06 3.76
C GLY A 51 -1.36 2.22 2.77
N THR A 52 -0.76 1.85 1.63
CA THR A 52 -1.41 1.02 0.61
C THR A 52 -1.65 -0.41 1.09
N GLU A 53 -0.72 -1.01 1.83
CA GLU A 53 -0.91 -2.32 2.45
C GLU A 53 -2.04 -2.28 3.48
N THR A 54 -2.09 -1.24 4.32
CA THR A 54 -3.17 -1.05 5.29
C THR A 54 -4.52 -0.90 4.59
N ALA A 55 -4.58 -0.21 3.45
CA ALA A 55 -5.79 -0.10 2.66
C ALA A 55 -6.30 -1.48 2.19
N VAL A 56 -5.39 -2.38 1.77
CA VAL A 56 -5.73 -3.78 1.42
C VAL A 56 -6.24 -4.54 2.65
N LEU A 57 -5.57 -4.42 3.80
CA LEU A 57 -5.99 -5.08 5.04
C LEU A 57 -7.39 -4.64 5.49
N VAL A 58 -7.70 -3.34 5.38
CA VAL A 58 -9.01 -2.78 5.72
C VAL A 58 -10.05 -3.24 4.70
N PHE A 59 -9.75 -3.17 3.40
CA PHE A 59 -10.68 -3.56 2.34
C PHE A 59 -11.05 -5.05 2.43
N PHE A 60 -10.07 -5.93 2.63
CA PHE A 60 -10.28 -7.39 2.74
C PHE A 60 -10.43 -7.89 4.18
N TRP A 61 -10.71 -7.01 5.14
CA TRP A 61 -10.75 -7.37 6.57
C TRP A 61 -11.63 -8.59 6.86
N ASN A 62 -12.84 -8.63 6.29
CA ASN A 62 -13.78 -9.73 6.49
C ASN A 62 -13.29 -11.05 5.86
N ASP A 63 -12.63 -10.98 4.70
CA ASP A 63 -12.07 -12.15 4.04
C ASP A 63 -10.85 -12.69 4.77
N ILE A 64 -9.93 -11.80 5.15
CA ILE A 64 -8.72 -12.13 5.90
C ILE A 64 -9.07 -12.78 7.23
N THR A 65 -9.96 -12.16 8.02
CA THR A 65 -10.40 -12.72 9.31
C THR A 65 -11.10 -14.06 9.14
N ARG A 66 -11.92 -14.22 8.10
CA ARG A 66 -12.56 -15.50 7.77
C ARG A 66 -11.53 -16.59 7.42
N ILE A 67 -10.55 -16.28 6.60
CA ILE A 67 -9.48 -17.21 6.18
C ILE A 67 -8.64 -17.60 7.39
N ILE A 68 -8.15 -16.63 8.17
CA ILE A 68 -7.34 -16.87 9.37
C ILE A 68 -8.12 -17.73 10.38
N LYS A 69 -9.38 -17.40 10.65
CA LYS A 69 -10.23 -18.17 11.57
C LYS A 69 -10.39 -19.61 11.10
N ARG A 70 -10.71 -19.84 9.82
CA ARG A 70 -10.86 -21.20 9.28
C ARG A 70 -9.55 -21.97 9.32
N TRP A 71 -8.43 -21.34 9.00
CA TRP A 71 -7.11 -21.94 9.07
C TRP A 71 -6.75 -22.36 10.50
N CYS A 72 -6.94 -21.48 11.49
CA CYS A 72 -6.72 -21.82 12.90
C CYS A 72 -7.65 -22.95 13.39
N LEU A 73 -8.93 -22.94 12.99
CA LEU A 73 -9.88 -24.01 13.33
C LEU A 73 -9.49 -25.35 12.67
N ALA A 74 -8.89 -25.31 11.47
CA ALA A 74 -8.38 -26.49 10.79
C ALA A 74 -7.21 -27.12 11.55
N LEU A 75 -6.27 -26.30 12.03
CA LEU A 75 -5.19 -26.79 12.88
C LEU A 75 -5.70 -27.40 14.20
N ALA A 76 -6.81 -26.88 14.73
CA ALA A 76 -7.43 -27.38 15.96
C ALA A 76 -8.37 -28.59 15.73
N GLY A 77 -8.56 -29.07 14.49
CA GLY A 77 -9.49 -30.16 14.16
C GLY A 77 -10.97 -29.81 14.36
N LYS A 78 -11.30 -28.51 14.50
CA LYS A 78 -12.66 -28.00 14.77
C LYS A 78 -13.25 -27.29 13.55
N VAL A 79 -12.95 -27.77 12.34
CA VAL A 79 -13.52 -27.21 11.11
C VAL A 79 -15.02 -27.49 11.09
N PRO A 80 -15.88 -26.46 11.17
CA PRO A 80 -17.31 -26.65 10.95
C PRO A 80 -17.50 -27.06 9.47
N LYS A 81 -18.23 -28.15 9.24
CA LYS A 81 -18.59 -28.61 7.89
C LYS A 81 -19.43 -27.56 7.16
#